data_AF-A0AAU3V7A1-F1
#
_entry.id   AF-A0AAU3V7A1-F1
#
_cell.length_a   1.000
_cell.length_b   1.000
_cell.length_c   1.000
_cell.angle_alpha   90.00
_cell.angle_beta   90.00
_cell.angle_gamma   90.00
#
_symmetry.space_group_name_H-M   'P 1'
#
loop_
_entity.id
_entity.type
_entity.pdbx_description
1 polymer ?
#
loop_
_entity_poly.entity_id
_entity_poly.type
_entity_poly.pdbx_seq_one_letter_code
_entity_poly.pdbx_strand_id
1 'polypeptide(L)'
;MSFHQVRVAMAVLSLALFAQTAIWLVHDVVVRGLPGAWALWTAGDAPGLSATSSLDLGLAALQLGAGLATFHQTRGAGGLLVTACAVTLGFRLPAVWYFLLDSPSDPWFGTLTGASVSAVGGTAAVAVVLALALGALLVLARQMEYGAAADAVSGSGIRPVKVTATTSGLLLAVLNVFYIGRNAVTAFEVGPGTLGELLVGKGTGRAVLGVSAPYQWACLTVLCGAGMFLAARRRPVATGFSVGLSLFMMPSALTELWAHAAGTVPQSLVDTSQSLLEFVGSAAVVALVAGDVRRDRRPHLRTLADAAPSVPAGAAEAGDPAQRDAGSEPVGA
;
A
#
# COMPACT_ATOMS: atom_id res chain seq x y z
N MET A 1 -16.69 8.71 22.36
CA MET A 1 -16.74 8.32 20.93
C MET A 1 -16.66 6.80 20.86
N SER A 2 -17.51 6.12 20.11
CA SER A 2 -17.46 4.65 20.00
C SER A 2 -16.37 4.19 19.02
N PHE A 3 -15.88 2.95 19.15
CA PHE A 3 -14.91 2.38 18.21
C PHE A 3 -15.42 2.39 16.76
N HIS A 4 -16.72 2.12 16.57
CA HIS A 4 -17.37 2.18 15.27
C HIS A 4 -17.29 3.60 14.66
N GLN A 5 -17.58 4.64 15.45
CA GLN A 5 -17.48 6.03 15.01
C GLN A 5 -16.05 6.40 14.61
N VAL A 6 -15.05 6.00 15.40
CA VAL A 6 -13.63 6.28 15.09
C VAL A 6 -13.23 5.63 13.78
N ARG A 7 -13.64 4.38 13.56
CA ARG A 7 -13.37 3.67 12.31
C ARG A 7 -14.01 4.32 11.09
N VAL A 8 -15.28 4.71 11.18
CA VAL A 8 -15.97 5.43 10.09
C VAL A 8 -15.27 6.75 9.81
N ALA A 9 -14.90 7.50 10.84
CA ALA A 9 -14.17 8.76 10.69
C ALA A 9 -12.81 8.55 10.00
N MET A 10 -12.03 7.53 10.39
CA MET A 10 -10.76 7.21 9.71
C MET A 10 -10.97 6.87 8.23
N ALA A 11 -12.01 6.09 7.90
CA ALA A 11 -12.32 5.74 6.52
C ALA A 11 -12.70 6.97 5.69
N VAL A 12 -13.55 7.85 6.24
CA VAL A 12 -13.95 9.11 5.62
C VAL A 12 -12.74 10.03 5.40
N LEU A 13 -11.85 10.16 6.40
CA LEU A 13 -10.63 10.97 6.24
C LEU A 13 -9.73 10.41 5.14
N SER A 14 -9.54 9.08 5.07
CA SER A 14 -8.77 8.45 3.99
C SER A 14 -9.39 8.69 2.61
N LEU A 15 -10.71 8.65 2.49
CA LEU A 15 -11.40 8.96 1.24
C LEU A 15 -11.37 10.46 0.90
N ALA A 16 -11.37 11.35 1.89
CA ALA A 16 -11.20 12.78 1.68
C ALA A 16 -9.78 13.10 1.17
N LEU A 17 -8.76 12.41 1.70
CA LEU A 17 -7.39 12.47 1.17
C LEU A 17 -7.34 11.97 -0.28
N PHE A 18 -8.00 10.85 -0.58
CA PHE A 18 -8.13 10.36 -1.95
C PHE A 18 -8.79 11.39 -2.86
N ALA A 19 -9.90 12.01 -2.43
CA ALA A 19 -10.59 13.03 -3.21
C ALA A 19 -9.69 14.25 -3.50
N GLN A 20 -8.87 14.67 -2.52
CA GLN A 20 -7.88 15.72 -2.71
C GLN A 20 -6.81 15.33 -3.73
N THR A 21 -6.29 14.11 -3.71
CA THR A 21 -5.31 13.68 -4.72
C THR A 21 -5.98 13.54 -6.10
N ALA A 22 -7.18 12.96 -6.15
CA ALA A 22 -7.92 12.70 -7.37
C ALA A 22 -8.35 13.98 -8.11
N ILE A 23 -8.73 15.05 -7.41
CA ILE A 23 -9.12 16.31 -8.07
C ILE A 23 -7.97 16.88 -8.90
N TRP A 24 -6.72 16.74 -8.43
CA TRP A 24 -5.54 17.23 -9.14
C TRP A 24 -5.11 16.32 -10.29
N LEU A 25 -5.26 14.99 -10.12
CA LEU A 25 -5.10 14.05 -11.22
C LEU A 25 -6.10 14.33 -12.35
N VAL A 26 -7.38 14.53 -12.00
CA VAL A 26 -8.44 14.88 -12.95
C VAL A 26 -8.18 16.26 -13.57
N HIS A 27 -7.73 17.24 -12.79
CA HIS A 27 -7.34 18.56 -13.32
C HIS A 27 -6.28 18.42 -14.41
N ASP A 28 -5.21 17.66 -14.18
CA ASP A 28 -4.16 17.48 -15.20
C ASP A 28 -4.69 16.78 -16.46
N VAL A 29 -5.63 15.83 -16.34
CA VAL A 29 -6.33 15.20 -17.48
C VAL A 29 -7.23 16.19 -18.20
N VAL A 30 -7.96 17.04 -17.49
CA VAL A 30 -8.88 18.04 -18.09
C VAL A 30 -8.08 19.10 -18.85
N VAL A 31 -6.96 19.56 -18.30
CA VAL A 31 -6.14 20.62 -18.91
C VAL A 31 -5.32 20.10 -20.09
N ARG A 32 -4.83 18.86 -20.05
CA ARG A 32 -3.87 18.34 -21.05
C ARG A 32 -4.43 17.23 -21.94
N GLY A 33 -5.64 16.75 -21.65
CA GLY A 33 -6.13 15.48 -22.17
C GLY A 33 -5.45 14.28 -21.50
N LEU A 34 -6.07 13.11 -21.60
CA LEU A 34 -5.51 11.86 -21.05
C LEU A 34 -4.12 11.52 -21.63
N PRO A 35 -3.85 11.64 -22.95
CA PRO A 35 -2.53 11.36 -23.48
C PRO A 35 -1.44 12.30 -22.94
N GLY A 36 -1.77 13.59 -22.79
CA GLY A 36 -0.83 14.58 -22.25
C GLY A 36 -0.55 14.39 -20.76
N ALA A 37 -1.58 14.07 -19.96
CA ALA A 37 -1.41 13.71 -18.56
C ALA A 37 -0.61 12.41 -18.40
N TRP A 38 -0.85 11.42 -19.26
CA TRP A 38 -0.08 10.18 -19.26
C TRP A 38 1.39 10.41 -19.60
N ALA A 39 1.69 11.18 -20.66
CA ALA A 39 3.05 11.54 -21.04
C ALA A 39 3.80 12.30 -19.92
N LEU A 40 3.11 13.22 -19.24
CA LEU A 40 3.62 13.88 -18.04
C LEU A 40 3.97 12.87 -16.94
N TRP A 41 3.06 11.95 -16.61
CA TRP A 41 3.29 11.00 -15.53
C TRP A 41 4.36 9.97 -15.88
N THR A 42 4.52 9.57 -17.14
CA THR A 42 5.51 8.57 -17.56
C THR A 42 6.88 9.16 -17.84
N ALA A 43 6.95 10.24 -18.60
CA ALA A 43 8.22 10.80 -19.09
C ALA A 43 8.64 12.09 -18.37
N GLY A 44 7.72 12.72 -17.63
CA GLY A 44 7.93 14.08 -17.12
C GLY A 44 7.90 15.15 -18.22
N ASP A 45 7.52 14.77 -19.44
CA ASP A 45 7.48 15.65 -20.60
C ASP A 45 6.09 16.28 -20.73
N ALA A 46 5.97 17.53 -20.28
CA ALA A 46 4.82 18.36 -20.60
C ALA A 46 5.18 19.86 -20.59
N PRO A 47 4.55 20.66 -21.47
CA PRO A 47 4.65 22.11 -21.37
C PRO A 47 3.90 22.62 -20.14
N GLY A 48 4.49 23.61 -19.46
CA GLY A 48 3.89 24.26 -18.30
C GLY A 48 3.97 23.45 -17.00
N LEU A 49 3.47 24.04 -15.92
CA LEU A 49 3.53 23.46 -14.57
C LEU A 49 2.36 22.50 -14.32
N SER A 50 2.64 21.23 -13.99
CA SER A 50 1.59 20.27 -13.62
C SER A 50 1.20 20.36 -12.16
N ALA A 51 -0.02 19.92 -11.84
CA ALA A 51 -0.41 19.78 -10.44
C ALA A 51 0.22 18.51 -9.83
N THR A 52 0.26 17.42 -10.60
CA THR A 52 0.60 16.07 -10.12
C THR A 52 1.82 15.46 -10.81
N SER A 53 2.31 14.39 -10.20
CA SER A 53 3.37 13.51 -10.66
C SER A 53 2.90 12.04 -10.67
N SER A 54 3.72 11.11 -11.17
CA SER A 54 3.43 9.68 -11.12
C SER A 54 3.18 9.13 -9.71
N LEU A 55 3.80 9.74 -8.69
CA LEU A 55 3.60 9.37 -7.29
C LEU A 55 2.16 9.60 -6.83
N ASP A 56 1.46 10.58 -7.39
CA ASP A 56 0.09 10.90 -7.02
C ASP A 56 -0.88 9.78 -7.45
N LEU A 57 -0.56 9.03 -8.52
CA LEU A 57 -1.31 7.83 -8.91
C LEU A 57 -1.22 6.75 -7.82
N GLY A 58 0.00 6.53 -7.30
CA GLY A 58 0.27 5.64 -6.18
C GLY A 58 -0.44 6.07 -4.90
N LEU A 59 -0.34 7.36 -4.58
CA LEU A 59 -0.96 7.93 -3.39
C LEU A 59 -2.48 7.82 -3.44
N ALA A 60 -3.09 8.09 -4.59
CA ALA A 60 -4.53 7.92 -4.79
C ALA A 60 -4.96 6.45 -4.61
N ALA A 61 -4.24 5.50 -5.21
CA ALA A 61 -4.52 4.07 -5.06
C ALA A 61 -4.43 3.61 -3.59
N LEU A 62 -3.40 4.06 -2.87
CA LEU A 62 -3.22 3.79 -1.45
C LEU A 62 -4.35 4.37 -0.60
N GLN A 63 -4.67 5.66 -0.76
CA GLN A 63 -5.71 6.35 0.03
C GLN A 63 -7.10 5.75 -0.20
N LEU A 64 -7.44 5.42 -1.46
CA LEU A 64 -8.68 4.74 -1.81
C LEU A 64 -8.71 3.33 -1.20
N GLY A 65 -7.64 2.55 -1.39
CA GLY A 65 -7.51 1.21 -0.85
C GLY A 65 -7.64 1.18 0.67
N ALA A 66 -7.00 2.11 1.38
CA ALA A 66 -7.07 2.24 2.83
C ALA A 66 -8.48 2.60 3.32
N GLY A 67 -9.17 3.53 2.64
CA GLY A 67 -10.55 3.91 2.96
C GLY A 67 -11.52 2.73 2.79
N LEU A 68 -11.49 2.08 1.63
CA LEU A 68 -12.33 0.91 1.33
C LEU A 68 -12.03 -0.26 2.26
N ALA A 69 -10.75 -0.55 2.51
CA ALA A 69 -10.32 -1.58 3.45
C ALA A 69 -10.88 -1.36 4.86
N THR A 70 -10.97 -0.10 5.29
CA THR A 70 -11.49 0.29 6.60
C THR A 70 -13.02 0.16 6.67
N PHE A 71 -13.75 0.57 5.63
CA PHE A 71 -15.20 0.37 5.52
C PHE A 71 -15.58 -1.11 5.55
N HIS A 72 -14.88 -1.93 4.76
CA HIS A 72 -15.12 -3.37 4.68
C HIS A 72 -14.50 -4.17 5.84
N GLN A 73 -13.91 -3.49 6.83
CA GLN A 73 -13.32 -4.12 8.02
C GLN A 73 -12.30 -5.22 7.69
N THR A 74 -11.53 -4.99 6.63
CA THR A 74 -10.54 -5.96 6.17
C THR A 74 -9.37 -6.05 7.15
N ARG A 75 -8.80 -7.26 7.28
CA ARG A 75 -7.57 -7.45 8.07
C ARG A 75 -6.44 -6.64 7.42
N GLY A 76 -5.75 -5.83 8.21
CA GLY A 76 -4.67 -4.96 7.73
C GLY A 76 -5.07 -3.53 7.38
N ALA A 77 -6.36 -3.16 7.47
CA ALA A 77 -6.83 -1.80 7.22
C ALA A 77 -6.05 -0.73 8.03
N GLY A 78 -5.76 -1.00 9.30
CA GLY A 78 -4.95 -0.10 10.14
C GLY A 78 -3.54 0.15 9.59
N GLY A 79 -2.90 -0.87 9.02
CA GLY A 79 -1.59 -0.72 8.37
C GLY A 79 -1.67 0.11 7.10
N LEU A 80 -2.72 -0.09 6.29
CA LEU A 80 -2.97 0.74 5.10
C LEU A 80 -3.19 2.21 5.47
N LEU A 81 -3.99 2.49 6.50
CA LEU A 81 -4.23 3.84 6.99
C LEU A 81 -2.95 4.49 7.55
N VAL A 82 -2.12 3.74 8.28
CA VAL A 82 -0.82 4.24 8.76
C VAL A 82 0.08 4.60 7.57
N THR A 83 0.17 3.74 6.55
CA THR A 83 0.96 4.06 5.36
C THR A 83 0.38 5.25 4.60
N ALA A 84 -0.94 5.31 4.39
CA ALA A 84 -1.60 6.43 3.72
C ALA A 84 -1.35 7.74 4.46
N CYS A 85 -1.45 7.75 5.79
CA CYS A 85 -1.14 8.88 6.64
C CYS A 85 0.33 9.31 6.49
N ALA A 86 1.27 8.37 6.64
CA ALA A 86 2.70 8.66 6.63
C ALA A 86 3.18 9.15 5.25
N VAL A 87 2.72 8.52 4.17
CA VAL A 87 3.03 8.94 2.80
C VAL A 87 2.40 10.29 2.50
N THR A 88 1.14 10.52 2.89
CA THR A 88 0.50 11.84 2.68
C THR A 88 1.29 12.94 3.38
N LEU A 89 1.69 12.74 4.63
CA LEU A 89 2.51 13.72 5.35
C LEU A 89 3.87 13.92 4.67
N GLY A 90 4.57 12.83 4.36
CA GLY A 90 5.87 12.88 3.71
C GLY A 90 5.84 13.65 2.39
N PHE A 91 4.86 13.40 1.53
CA PHE A 91 4.84 13.99 0.18
C PHE A 91 4.06 15.31 0.08
N ARG A 92 3.18 15.64 1.04
CA ARG A 92 2.46 16.92 1.04
C ARG A 92 3.12 18.01 1.87
N LEU A 93 3.86 17.66 2.93
CA LEU A 93 4.57 18.67 3.75
C LEU A 93 5.56 19.53 2.96
N PRO A 94 6.37 18.98 2.02
CA PRO A 94 7.24 19.82 1.19
C PRO A 94 6.43 20.81 0.37
N ALA A 95 5.37 20.39 -0.32
CA ALA A 95 4.53 21.28 -1.11
C ALA A 95 3.93 22.42 -0.26
N VAL A 96 3.55 22.11 0.98
CA VAL A 96 3.06 23.10 1.96
C VAL A 96 4.19 24.02 2.42
N TRP A 97 5.38 23.48 2.72
CA TRP A 97 6.54 24.25 3.14
C TRP A 97 6.96 25.25 2.06
N TYR A 98 7.08 24.78 0.81
CA TYR A 98 7.42 25.62 -0.33
C TYR A 98 6.40 26.71 -0.60
N PHE A 99 5.11 26.45 -0.37
CA PHE A 99 4.07 27.41 -0.72
C PHE A 99 3.67 28.35 0.42
N LEU A 100 3.60 27.87 1.67
CA LEU A 100 3.16 28.68 2.81
C LEU A 100 4.30 29.50 3.44
N LEU A 101 5.54 29.07 3.25
CA LEU A 101 6.70 29.72 3.90
C LEU A 101 7.63 30.43 2.92
N ASP A 102 7.53 30.16 1.61
CA ASP A 102 8.21 30.95 0.59
C ASP A 102 7.23 31.91 -0.12
N SER A 103 7.62 33.18 -0.13
CA SER A 103 6.79 34.38 -0.36
C SER A 103 6.56 34.65 -1.87
N PRO A 104 5.58 35.49 -2.28
CA PRO A 104 4.87 35.49 -3.56
C PRO A 104 5.64 36.01 -4.80
N SER A 105 6.97 36.07 -4.76
CA SER A 105 7.83 36.57 -5.85
C SER A 105 8.73 35.48 -6.47
N ASP A 106 8.33 34.23 -6.36
CA ASP A 106 9.30 33.14 -6.39
C ASP A 106 9.80 32.80 -7.82
N PRO A 107 11.10 33.00 -8.12
CA PRO A 107 11.69 32.75 -9.45
C PRO A 107 11.72 31.28 -9.86
N TRP A 108 11.44 30.34 -8.93
CA TRP A 108 11.47 28.89 -9.17
C TRP A 108 10.38 28.37 -10.11
N PHE A 109 9.29 29.12 -10.28
CA PHE A 109 8.19 28.80 -11.21
C PHE A 109 8.13 29.75 -12.42
N GLY A 110 9.21 30.49 -12.67
CA GLY A 110 9.30 31.61 -13.62
C GLY A 110 8.45 31.46 -14.88
N THR A 111 7.57 32.42 -15.15
CA THR A 111 6.75 32.56 -16.38
C THR A 111 5.89 31.35 -16.81
N LEU A 112 5.89 30.23 -16.07
CA LEU A 112 5.13 29.04 -16.42
C LEU A 112 3.63 29.28 -16.18
N THR A 113 2.84 29.19 -17.24
CA THR A 113 1.38 29.17 -17.18
C THR A 113 0.91 27.75 -16.84
N GLY A 114 -0.01 27.56 -15.88
CA GLY A 114 -0.38 26.23 -15.38
C GLY A 114 -1.33 26.23 -14.18
N ALA A 115 -1.34 25.13 -13.43
CA ALA A 115 -2.18 24.97 -12.24
C ALA A 115 -1.94 26.10 -11.21
N SER A 116 -2.99 26.62 -10.60
CA SER A 116 -2.87 27.65 -9.55
C SER A 116 -2.07 27.10 -8.38
N VAL A 117 -0.82 27.54 -8.25
CA VAL A 117 0.10 27.12 -7.18
C VAL A 117 -0.54 27.35 -5.81
N SER A 118 -1.32 28.43 -5.66
CA SER A 118 -2.04 28.73 -4.42
C SER A 118 -3.20 27.79 -4.12
N ALA A 119 -3.97 27.40 -5.13
CA ALA A 119 -5.02 26.40 -4.95
C ALA A 119 -4.42 25.01 -4.62
N VAL A 120 -3.38 24.60 -5.34
CA VAL A 120 -2.71 23.31 -5.11
C VAL A 120 -2.05 23.27 -3.73
N GLY A 121 -1.27 24.29 -3.38
CA GLY A 121 -0.63 24.41 -2.06
C GLY A 121 -1.64 24.51 -0.92
N GLY A 122 -2.72 25.28 -1.09
CA GLY A 122 -3.79 25.39 -0.10
C GLY A 122 -4.51 24.06 0.16
N THR A 123 -4.84 23.32 -0.90
CA THR A 123 -5.43 21.98 -0.75
C THR A 123 -4.44 20.94 -0.22
N ALA A 124 -3.14 21.08 -0.48
CA ALA A 124 -2.09 20.27 0.15
C ALA A 124 -2.03 20.53 1.66
N ALA A 125 -2.19 21.78 2.11
CA ALA A 125 -2.27 22.11 3.54
C ALA A 125 -3.49 21.45 4.19
N VAL A 126 -4.65 21.47 3.52
CA VAL A 126 -5.84 20.72 3.97
C VAL A 126 -5.54 19.22 4.06
N ALA A 127 -4.86 18.63 3.06
CA ALA A 127 -4.47 17.22 3.09
C ALA A 127 -3.56 16.89 4.29
N VAL A 128 -2.60 17.77 4.62
CA VAL A 128 -1.76 17.61 5.82
C VAL A 128 -2.60 17.62 7.09
N VAL A 129 -3.54 18.56 7.24
CA VAL A 129 -4.44 18.61 8.41
C VAL A 129 -5.30 17.35 8.51
N LEU A 130 -5.87 16.89 7.40
CA LEU A 130 -6.65 15.65 7.36
C LEU A 130 -5.80 14.42 7.71
N ALA A 131 -4.55 14.37 7.26
CA ALA A 131 -3.62 13.29 7.60
C ALA A 131 -3.23 13.33 9.09
N LEU A 132 -3.01 14.51 9.68
CA LEU A 132 -2.78 14.65 11.13
C LEU A 132 -4.01 14.20 11.94
N ALA A 133 -5.22 14.60 11.52
CA ALA A 133 -6.45 14.14 12.14
C ALA A 133 -6.61 12.60 12.05
N LEU A 134 -6.27 12.02 10.89
CA LEU A 134 -6.24 10.56 10.71
C LEU A 134 -5.22 9.91 11.65
N GLY A 135 -4.01 10.48 11.77
CA GLY A 135 -2.99 10.03 12.72
C GLY A 135 -3.47 10.06 14.17
N ALA A 136 -4.13 11.13 14.58
CA ALA A 136 -4.73 11.25 15.91
C ALA A 136 -5.81 10.17 16.16
N LEU A 137 -6.68 9.91 15.18
CA LEU A 137 -7.67 8.85 15.27
C LEU A 137 -7.04 7.44 15.31
N LEU A 138 -5.94 7.21 14.60
CA LEU A 138 -5.19 5.95 14.68
C LEU A 138 -4.60 5.73 16.07
N VAL A 139 -4.05 6.78 16.70
CA VAL A 139 -3.57 6.73 18.08
C VAL A 139 -4.73 6.47 19.04
N LEU A 140 -5.84 7.17 18.89
CA LEU A 140 -7.05 6.98 19.71
C LEU A 140 -7.61 5.55 19.56
N ALA A 141 -7.72 5.05 18.33
CA ALA A 141 -8.16 3.68 18.06
C ALA A 141 -7.27 2.66 18.79
N ARG A 142 -5.96 2.87 18.73
CA ARG A 142 -4.99 2.01 19.41
C ARG A 142 -5.09 2.07 20.93
N GLN A 143 -5.33 3.25 21.50
CA GLN A 143 -5.55 3.38 22.95
C GLN A 143 -6.84 2.66 23.39
N MET A 144 -7.93 2.77 22.63
CA MET A 144 -9.17 2.04 22.91
C MET A 144 -8.96 0.52 22.84
N GLU A 145 -8.20 0.02 21.86
CA GLU A 145 -7.84 -1.40 21.77
C GLU A 145 -7.00 -1.86 22.97
N TYR A 146 -6.04 -1.06 23.42
CA TYR A 146 -5.24 -1.38 24.60
C TYR A 146 -6.07 -1.40 25.89
N GLY A 147 -7.00 -0.45 26.06
CA GLY A 147 -7.89 -0.43 27.22
C GLY A 147 -8.79 -1.67 27.26
N ALA A 148 -9.42 -2.01 26.14
CA ALA A 148 -10.27 -3.19 26.03
C ALA A 148 -9.49 -4.52 26.22
N ALA A 149 -8.21 -4.55 25.82
CA ALA A 149 -7.36 -5.72 26.01
C ALA A 149 -6.84 -5.87 27.46
N ALA A 150 -6.72 -4.77 28.21
CA ALA A 150 -6.34 -4.82 29.63
C ALA A 150 -7.43 -5.47 30.49
N ASP A 151 -8.71 -5.30 30.10
CA ASP A 151 -9.85 -5.92 30.75
C ASP A 151 -10.01 -7.42 30.40
N ALA A 152 -9.47 -7.84 29.26
CA ALA A 152 -9.47 -9.22 28.80
C ALA A 152 -8.23 -9.98 29.33
N VAL A 153 -8.27 -10.39 30.60
CA VAL A 153 -7.27 -11.33 31.16
C VAL A 153 -7.45 -12.68 30.48
N SER A 154 -6.70 -12.98 29.40
CA SER A 154 -6.23 -14.32 28.99
C SER A 154 -5.67 -14.37 27.56
N GLY A 155 -4.50 -15.00 27.41
CA GLY A 155 -4.20 -15.83 26.23
C GLY A 155 -3.38 -15.20 25.10
N SER A 156 -2.21 -14.62 25.38
CA SER A 156 -1.25 -14.29 24.30
C SER A 156 -0.41 -15.50 23.91
N GLY A 157 -1.00 -16.42 23.14
CA GLY A 157 -0.23 -17.43 22.41
C GLY A 157 0.63 -16.79 21.31
N ILE A 158 1.86 -17.30 21.12
CA ILE A 158 2.75 -16.88 20.04
C ILE A 158 2.07 -17.17 18.70
N ARG A 159 1.70 -16.12 17.95
CA ARG A 159 1.17 -16.31 16.59
C ARG A 159 2.30 -16.74 15.65
N PRO A 160 2.09 -17.78 14.83
CA PRO A 160 3.09 -18.26 13.89
C PRO A 160 3.47 -17.19 12.87
N VAL A 161 4.73 -17.22 12.43
CA VAL A 161 5.25 -16.32 11.39
C VAL A 161 4.55 -16.66 10.08
N LYS A 162 3.77 -15.71 9.56
CA LYS A 162 3.23 -15.83 8.20
C LYS A 162 4.39 -15.56 7.22
N VAL A 163 4.58 -16.47 6.26
CA VAL A 163 5.57 -16.35 5.16
C VAL A 163 5.49 -14.99 4.46
N THR A 164 4.29 -14.39 4.44
CA THR A 164 4.05 -13.05 3.90
C THR A 164 4.84 -11.93 4.60
N ALA A 165 5.06 -12.01 5.91
CA ALA A 165 5.81 -10.98 6.65
C ALA A 165 7.32 -11.05 6.36
N THR A 166 7.87 -12.26 6.15
CA THR A 166 9.27 -12.44 5.78
C THR A 166 9.53 -11.99 4.35
N THR A 167 8.65 -12.33 3.41
CA THR A 167 8.79 -11.92 2.01
C THR A 167 8.66 -10.41 1.85
N SER A 168 7.67 -9.79 2.50
CA SER A 168 7.53 -8.33 2.44
C SER A 168 8.69 -7.61 3.14
N GLY A 169 9.18 -8.12 4.27
CA GLY A 169 10.35 -7.58 4.96
C GLY A 169 11.61 -7.63 4.10
N LEU A 170 11.84 -8.73 3.38
CA LEU A 170 12.98 -8.88 2.48
C LEU A 170 12.90 -7.91 1.30
N LEU A 171 11.74 -7.81 0.64
CA LEU A 171 11.55 -6.85 -0.46
C LEU A 171 11.84 -5.42 0.01
N LEU A 172 11.25 -5.02 1.13
CA LEU A 172 11.47 -3.69 1.69
C LEU A 172 12.95 -3.44 2.02
N ALA A 173 13.68 -4.46 2.50
CA ALA A 173 15.11 -4.35 2.75
C ALA A 173 15.92 -4.12 1.47
N VAL A 174 15.64 -4.87 0.41
CA VAL A 174 16.32 -4.69 -0.89
C VAL A 174 16.03 -3.30 -1.46
N LEU A 175 14.77 -2.87 -1.47
CA LEU A 175 14.40 -1.51 -1.91
C LEU A 175 15.08 -0.43 -1.09
N ASN A 176 15.19 -0.62 0.23
CA ASN A 176 15.88 0.32 1.10
C ASN A 176 17.36 0.49 0.72
N VAL A 177 18.05 -0.59 0.36
CA VAL A 177 19.44 -0.54 -0.14
C VAL A 177 19.53 0.27 -1.42
N PHE A 178 18.61 0.10 -2.36
CA PHE A 178 18.56 0.90 -3.60
C PHE A 178 18.38 2.39 -3.30
N TYR A 179 17.43 2.77 -2.44
CA TYR A 179 17.19 4.19 -2.11
C TYR A 179 18.36 4.85 -1.36
N ILE A 180 19.00 4.12 -0.45
CA ILE A 180 20.21 4.59 0.24
C ILE A 180 21.34 4.76 -0.78
N GLY A 181 21.55 3.77 -1.65
CA GLY A 181 22.55 3.79 -2.70
C GLY A 181 22.37 4.97 -3.63
N ARG A 182 21.14 5.24 -4.09
CA ARG A 182 20.85 6.39 -4.96
C ARG A 182 21.14 7.72 -4.28
N ASN A 183 20.69 7.92 -3.05
CA ASN A 183 21.02 9.14 -2.30
C ASN A 183 22.54 9.32 -2.13
N ALA A 184 23.27 8.22 -1.88
CA ALA A 184 24.73 8.26 -1.77
C ALA A 184 25.40 8.63 -3.11
N VAL A 185 24.99 7.99 -4.21
CA VAL A 185 25.49 8.31 -5.56
C VAL A 185 25.22 9.78 -5.91
N THR A 186 24.00 10.27 -5.69
CA THR A 186 23.68 11.68 -5.89
C THR A 186 24.53 12.60 -5.01
N ALA A 187 24.80 12.22 -3.75
CA ALA A 187 25.72 12.98 -2.89
C ALA A 187 27.12 13.10 -3.49
N PHE A 188 27.62 12.04 -4.15
CA PHE A 188 28.92 12.03 -4.81
C PHE A 188 28.93 12.83 -6.12
N GLU A 189 27.84 12.80 -6.89
CA GLU A 189 27.75 13.46 -8.20
C GLU A 189 27.55 14.97 -8.09
N VAL A 190 26.60 15.42 -7.25
CA VAL A 190 26.26 16.85 -7.14
C VAL A 190 26.83 17.53 -5.89
N GLY A 191 27.45 16.75 -5.00
CA GLY A 191 27.98 17.21 -3.73
C GLY A 191 26.93 17.24 -2.60
N PRO A 192 27.37 17.17 -1.32
CA PRO A 192 26.47 17.10 -0.17
C PRO A 192 25.66 18.37 0.07
N GLY A 193 26.19 19.54 -0.33
CA GLY A 193 25.46 20.82 -0.22
C GLY A 193 24.23 20.85 -1.11
N THR A 194 24.41 20.57 -2.41
CA THR A 194 23.32 20.48 -3.41
C THR A 194 22.33 19.38 -3.05
N LEU A 195 22.82 18.22 -2.57
CA LEU A 195 21.94 17.17 -2.06
C LEU A 195 21.08 17.67 -0.89
N GLY A 196 21.66 18.43 0.04
CA GLY A 196 20.93 19.05 1.14
C GLY A 196 19.81 19.96 0.65
N GLU A 197 20.07 20.78 -0.37
CA GLU A 197 19.05 21.62 -1.00
C GLU A 197 17.93 20.79 -1.64
N LEU A 198 18.29 19.74 -2.39
CA LEU A 198 17.33 18.81 -2.99
C LEU A 198 16.52 18.05 -1.92
N LEU A 199 17.13 17.67 -0.80
CA LEU A 199 16.47 16.99 0.33
C LEU A 199 15.57 17.92 1.13
N VAL A 200 15.81 19.23 1.12
CA VAL A 200 14.79 20.16 1.60
C VAL A 200 13.69 20.24 0.55
N GLY A 201 14.01 20.03 -0.74
CA GLY A 201 13.10 20.03 -1.90
C GLY A 201 13.32 21.19 -2.90
N LYS A 202 14.39 21.99 -2.71
CA LYS A 202 14.74 23.10 -3.60
C LYS A 202 15.08 22.55 -4.99
N GLY A 203 14.52 23.14 -6.06
CA GLY A 203 14.85 22.80 -7.45
C GLY A 203 13.93 21.80 -8.16
N THR A 204 12.63 21.75 -7.84
CA THR A 204 11.69 20.70 -8.31
C THR A 204 10.50 21.22 -9.12
N GLY A 205 10.72 22.23 -9.96
CA GLY A 205 9.68 22.93 -10.72
C GLY A 205 9.01 22.16 -11.89
N ARG A 206 8.77 20.85 -11.77
CA ARG A 206 8.02 20.08 -12.80
C ARG A 206 6.55 19.86 -12.44
N ALA A 207 6.26 19.66 -11.14
CA ALA A 207 4.90 19.48 -10.62
C ALA A 207 4.76 20.17 -9.27
N VAL A 208 3.64 20.84 -9.01
CA VAL A 208 3.42 21.57 -7.74
C VAL A 208 3.37 20.62 -6.54
N LEU A 209 2.75 19.44 -6.69
CA LEU A 209 2.73 18.40 -5.66
C LEU A 209 3.93 17.45 -5.73
N GLY A 210 4.82 17.66 -6.69
CA GLY A 210 6.03 16.88 -6.85
C GLY A 210 7.02 17.15 -5.72
N VAL A 211 7.92 16.20 -5.52
CA VAL A 211 9.07 16.35 -4.65
C VAL A 211 10.33 15.99 -5.43
N SER A 212 11.49 16.35 -4.90
CA SER A 212 12.76 15.97 -5.54
C SER A 212 12.93 14.46 -5.47
N ALA A 213 13.65 13.90 -6.46
CA ALA A 213 13.96 12.48 -6.42
C ALA A 213 14.74 12.08 -5.14
N PRO A 214 15.76 12.85 -4.68
CA PRO A 214 16.42 12.56 -3.40
C PRO A 214 15.46 12.57 -2.20
N TYR A 215 14.53 13.54 -2.14
CA TYR A 215 13.53 13.60 -1.08
C TYR A 215 12.60 12.38 -1.09
N GLN A 216 12.12 12.00 -2.28
CA GLN A 216 11.31 10.80 -2.47
C GLN A 216 12.06 9.56 -1.97
N TRP A 217 13.31 9.36 -2.38
CA TRP A 217 14.10 8.20 -1.96
C TRP A 217 14.38 8.22 -0.45
N ALA A 218 14.61 9.39 0.15
CA ALA A 218 14.78 9.51 1.60
C ALA A 218 13.49 9.15 2.37
N CYS A 219 12.34 9.62 1.91
CA CYS A 219 11.05 9.24 2.49
C CYS A 219 10.81 7.73 2.38
N LEU A 220 11.06 7.16 1.20
CA LEU A 220 10.92 5.73 0.96
C LEU A 220 11.90 4.90 1.78
N THR A 221 13.12 5.36 1.99
CA THR A 221 14.11 4.74 2.89
C THR A 221 13.54 4.60 4.31
N VAL A 222 12.98 5.69 4.84
CA VAL A 222 12.38 5.71 6.18
C VAL A 222 11.16 4.79 6.25
N LEU A 223 10.28 4.83 5.24
CA LEU A 223 9.08 4.00 5.20
C LEU A 223 9.40 2.52 5.03
N CYS A 224 10.32 2.15 4.16
CA CYS A 224 10.81 0.79 4.00
C CYS A 224 11.45 0.28 5.30
N GLY A 225 12.28 1.09 5.95
CA GLY A 225 12.86 0.77 7.27
C GLY A 225 11.79 0.55 8.34
N ALA A 226 10.76 1.40 8.39
CA ALA A 226 9.63 1.23 9.31
C ALA A 226 8.87 -0.08 9.03
N GLY A 227 8.61 -0.40 7.76
CA GLY A 227 7.97 -1.65 7.35
C GLY A 227 8.79 -2.88 7.71
N MET A 228 10.11 -2.84 7.51
CA MET A 228 11.04 -3.89 7.95
C MET A 228 10.98 -4.08 9.47
N PHE A 229 11.00 -2.99 10.24
CA PHE A 229 10.92 -3.05 11.70
C PHE A 229 9.58 -3.63 12.17
N LEU A 230 8.47 -3.23 11.56
CA LEU A 230 7.13 -3.77 11.86
C LEU A 230 7.05 -5.27 11.56
N ALA A 231 7.62 -5.71 10.43
CA ALA A 231 7.70 -7.11 10.05
C ALA A 231 8.56 -7.93 11.04
N ALA A 232 9.75 -7.42 11.40
CA ALA A 232 10.64 -8.06 12.38
C ALA A 232 9.99 -8.18 13.77
N ARG A 233 9.25 -7.16 14.20
CA ARG A 233 8.48 -7.14 15.46
C ARG A 233 7.17 -7.93 15.39
N ARG A 234 6.86 -8.57 14.25
CA ARG A 234 5.64 -9.38 14.03
C ARG A 234 4.36 -8.61 14.38
N ARG A 235 4.34 -7.30 14.12
CA ARG A 235 3.19 -6.45 14.44
C ARG A 235 2.03 -6.77 13.48
N PRO A 236 0.78 -6.86 13.95
CA PRO A 236 -0.39 -7.07 13.08
C PRO A 236 -0.54 -6.03 11.96
N VAL A 237 -0.01 -4.83 12.20
CA VAL A 237 0.00 -3.68 11.27
C VAL A 237 0.94 -3.92 10.07
N ALA A 238 1.97 -4.77 10.21
CA ALA A 238 3.03 -4.94 9.20
C ALA A 238 2.48 -5.35 7.83
N THR A 239 1.54 -6.30 7.77
CA THR A 239 0.97 -6.76 6.50
C THR A 239 0.24 -5.65 5.76
N GLY A 240 -0.61 -4.90 6.47
CA GLY A 240 -1.31 -3.75 5.88
C GLY A 240 -0.36 -2.64 5.46
N PHE A 241 0.68 -2.41 6.25
CA PHE A 241 1.69 -1.40 5.96
C PHE A 241 2.48 -1.74 4.68
N SER A 242 2.92 -3.00 4.54
CA SER A 242 3.60 -3.49 3.34
C SER A 242 2.72 -3.40 2.09
N VAL A 243 1.45 -3.84 2.18
CA VAL A 243 0.49 -3.69 1.07
C VAL A 243 0.30 -2.22 0.72
N GLY A 244 0.24 -1.35 1.73
CA GLY A 244 0.11 0.09 1.51
C GLY A 244 1.29 0.67 0.73
N LEU A 245 2.52 0.29 1.09
CA LEU A 245 3.70 0.72 0.34
C LEU A 245 3.69 0.15 -1.08
N SER A 246 3.30 -1.11 -1.25
CA SER A 246 3.17 -1.71 -2.58
C SER A 246 2.16 -0.98 -3.46
N LEU A 247 1.01 -0.57 -2.92
CA LEU A 247 0.03 0.23 -3.66
C LEU A 247 0.55 1.62 -4.02
N PHE A 248 1.39 2.21 -3.17
CA PHE A 248 2.01 3.50 -3.44
C PHE A 248 3.09 3.43 -4.52
N MET A 249 3.97 2.42 -4.46
CA MET A 249 5.14 2.30 -5.34
C MET A 249 4.80 1.74 -6.72
N MET A 250 3.81 0.84 -6.80
CA MET A 250 3.53 0.10 -8.03
C MET A 250 3.14 1.01 -9.21
N PRO A 251 2.27 2.04 -9.05
CA PRO A 251 1.90 2.90 -10.18
C PRO A 251 3.08 3.72 -10.73
N SER A 252 3.93 4.29 -9.85
CA SER A 252 5.10 5.05 -10.31
C SER A 252 6.11 4.16 -11.03
N ALA A 253 6.38 2.97 -10.49
CA ALA A 253 7.26 2.00 -11.13
C ALA A 253 6.73 1.54 -12.49
N LEU A 254 5.41 1.34 -12.63
CA LEU A 254 4.77 1.03 -13.91
C LEU A 254 4.95 2.17 -14.92
N THR A 255 4.77 3.43 -14.49
CA THR A 255 4.91 4.58 -15.39
C THR A 255 6.35 4.75 -15.90
N GLU A 256 7.34 4.47 -15.05
CA GLU A 256 8.76 4.50 -15.45
C GLU A 256 9.11 3.38 -16.43
N LEU A 257 8.67 2.15 -16.16
CA LEU A 257 8.88 1.00 -17.06
C LEU A 257 8.18 1.22 -18.40
N TRP A 258 7.01 1.85 -18.40
CA TRP A 258 6.30 2.22 -19.62
C TRP A 258 7.10 3.23 -20.44
N ALA A 259 7.62 4.28 -19.81
CA ALA A 259 8.45 5.29 -20.49
C ALA A 259 9.71 4.67 -21.10
N HIS A 260 10.36 3.76 -20.37
CA HIS A 260 11.51 3.01 -20.87
C HIS A 260 11.15 2.15 -22.09
N ALA A 261 10.06 1.37 -22.00
CA ALA A 261 9.59 0.53 -23.10
C ALA A 261 9.18 1.34 -24.35
N ALA A 262 8.66 2.56 -24.15
CA ALA A 262 8.32 3.50 -25.22
C ALA A 262 9.54 4.26 -25.78
N GLY A 263 10.73 4.11 -25.18
CA GLY A 263 11.95 4.81 -25.58
C GLY A 263 11.94 6.31 -25.29
N THR A 264 11.07 6.79 -24.39
CA THR A 264 10.89 8.21 -24.12
C THR A 264 11.85 8.76 -23.07
N VAL A 265 12.44 7.90 -22.23
CA VAL A 265 13.41 8.31 -21.20
C VAL A 265 14.60 7.37 -21.20
N PRO A 266 15.85 7.88 -21.30
CA PRO A 266 17.03 7.05 -21.11
C PRO A 266 17.10 6.57 -19.65
N GLN A 267 17.18 5.26 -19.46
CA GLN A 267 17.33 4.65 -18.14
C GLN A 267 18.61 3.82 -18.08
N SER A 268 19.31 3.90 -16.94
CA SER A 268 20.41 2.97 -16.67
C SER A 268 19.86 1.58 -16.32
N LEU A 269 20.70 0.55 -16.43
CA LEU A 269 20.35 -0.81 -15.98
C LEU A 269 19.95 -0.84 -14.50
N VAL A 270 20.57 0.02 -13.68
CA VAL A 270 20.23 0.16 -12.25
C VAL A 270 18.81 0.73 -12.11
N ASP A 271 18.44 1.72 -12.93
CA ASP A 271 17.10 2.29 -12.88
C ASP A 271 16.03 1.30 -13.28
N THR A 272 16.22 0.63 -14.43
CA THR A 272 15.28 -0.36 -14.91
C THR A 272 15.13 -1.54 -13.94
N SER A 273 16.24 -2.00 -13.32
CA SER A 273 16.18 -3.08 -12.34
C SER A 273 15.44 -2.67 -11.05
N GLN A 274 15.63 -1.43 -10.59
CA GLN A 274 14.91 -0.90 -9.44
C GLN A 274 13.41 -0.76 -9.74
N SER A 275 13.02 -0.13 -10.85
CA SER A 275 11.61 0.02 -11.22
C SER A 275 10.94 -1.35 -11.44
N LEU A 276 11.66 -2.32 -12.01
CA LEU A 276 11.17 -3.70 -12.15
C LEU A 276 10.95 -4.37 -10.77
N LEU A 277 11.90 -4.20 -9.84
CA LEU A 277 11.78 -4.73 -8.49
C LEU A 277 10.63 -4.06 -7.72
N GLU A 278 10.47 -2.75 -7.83
CA GLU A 278 9.37 -2.00 -7.24
C GLU A 278 8.03 -2.49 -7.79
N PHE A 279 7.90 -2.66 -9.10
CA PHE A 279 6.67 -3.11 -9.74
C PHE A 279 6.34 -4.59 -9.43
N VAL A 280 7.24 -5.50 -9.79
CA VAL A 280 7.04 -6.95 -9.63
C VAL A 280 7.00 -7.33 -8.16
N GLY A 281 7.89 -6.77 -7.35
CA GLY A 281 7.90 -6.99 -5.90
C GLY A 281 6.61 -6.51 -5.24
N SER A 282 6.13 -5.31 -5.59
CA SER A 282 4.85 -4.80 -5.07
C SER A 282 3.67 -5.65 -5.50
N ALA A 283 3.60 -6.06 -6.77
CA ALA A 283 2.57 -6.96 -7.27
C ALA A 283 2.60 -8.31 -6.54
N ALA A 284 3.79 -8.87 -6.30
CA ALA A 284 3.97 -10.11 -5.57
C ALA A 284 3.49 -10.00 -4.10
N VAL A 285 3.82 -8.91 -3.40
CA VAL A 285 3.34 -8.67 -2.02
C VAL A 285 1.81 -8.59 -1.98
N VAL A 286 1.20 -7.82 -2.88
CA VAL A 286 -0.26 -7.71 -2.96
C VAL A 286 -0.89 -9.09 -3.25
N ALA A 287 -0.36 -9.84 -4.22
CA ALA A 287 -0.87 -11.15 -4.59
C ALA A 287 -0.74 -12.17 -3.45
N LEU A 288 0.40 -12.20 -2.75
CA LEU A 288 0.63 -13.09 -1.61
C LEU A 288 -0.32 -12.79 -0.46
N VAL A 289 -0.49 -11.52 -0.10
CA VAL A 289 -1.41 -11.13 0.98
C VAL A 289 -2.86 -11.41 0.60
N ALA A 290 -3.26 -11.14 -0.66
CA ALA A 290 -4.59 -11.51 -1.15
C ALA A 290 -4.82 -13.03 -1.12
N GLY A 291 -3.79 -13.81 -1.47
CA GLY A 291 -3.78 -15.27 -1.39
C GLY A 291 -3.98 -15.79 0.04
N ASP A 292 -3.26 -15.23 1.01
CA ASP A 292 -3.38 -15.56 2.43
C ASP A 292 -4.79 -15.25 2.96
N VAL A 293 -5.36 -14.09 2.62
CA VAL A 293 -6.71 -13.71 3.03
C VAL A 293 -7.75 -14.68 2.44
N ARG A 294 -7.59 -15.10 1.18
CA ARG A 294 -8.48 -16.09 0.55
C ARG A 294 -8.37 -17.45 1.22
N ARG A 295 -7.15 -17.89 1.57
CA ARG A 295 -6.91 -19.15 2.28
C ARG A 295 -7.52 -19.14 3.69
N ASP A 296 -7.39 -18.04 4.43
CA ASP A 296 -7.96 -17.87 5.77
C ASP A 296 -9.50 -17.88 5.79
N ARG A 297 -10.18 -17.57 4.66
CA ARG A 297 -11.66 -17.61 4.56
C ARG A 297 -12.23 -19.00 4.23
N ARG A 298 -11.45 -19.87 3.58
CA ARG A 298 -11.87 -21.23 3.19
C ARG A 298 -11.99 -22.30 4.32
N PRO A 299 -11.43 -22.17 5.54
CA PRO A 299 -11.55 -23.22 6.56
C PRO A 299 -13.01 -23.46 6.99
N HIS A 300 -13.82 -22.40 7.04
CA HIS A 300 -15.22 -22.49 7.46
C HIS A 300 -16.11 -23.30 6.50
N LEU A 301 -15.72 -23.41 5.22
CA LEU A 301 -16.44 -24.23 4.23
C LEU A 301 -16.07 -25.72 4.34
N ARG A 302 -14.85 -26.03 4.80
CA ARG A 302 -14.40 -27.42 5.03
C ARG A 302 -15.07 -28.03 6.25
N THR A 303 -15.18 -27.28 7.35
CA THR A 303 -15.91 -27.73 8.54
C THR A 303 -17.42 -27.93 8.30
N LEU A 304 -18.02 -27.20 7.36
CA LEU A 304 -19.42 -27.42 6.96
C LEU A 304 -19.59 -28.63 6.03
N ALA A 305 -18.59 -28.94 5.19
CA ALA A 305 -18.60 -30.13 4.35
C ALA A 305 -18.34 -31.42 5.14
N ASP A 306 -17.46 -31.36 6.15
CA ASP A 306 -17.17 -32.49 7.04
C ASP A 306 -18.25 -32.69 8.12
N ALA A 307 -19.15 -31.72 8.32
CA ALA A 307 -20.32 -31.81 9.20
C ALA A 307 -21.60 -32.28 8.49
N ALA A 308 -21.54 -32.55 7.18
CA ALA A 308 -22.66 -33.19 6.49
C ALA A 308 -22.79 -34.64 6.99
N PRO A 309 -23.95 -35.07 7.52
CA PRO A 309 -24.12 -36.43 7.98
C PRO A 309 -23.94 -37.38 6.80
N SER A 310 -22.98 -38.30 6.91
CA SER A 310 -22.88 -39.43 6.00
C SER A 310 -24.19 -40.21 6.08
N VAL A 311 -24.98 -40.16 5.01
CA VAL A 311 -26.16 -41.02 4.86
C VAL A 311 -25.64 -42.47 4.91
N PRO A 312 -26.10 -43.31 5.86
CA PRO A 312 -25.69 -44.70 5.88
C PRO A 312 -26.21 -45.36 4.60
N ALA A 313 -25.30 -45.90 3.80
CA ALA A 313 -25.62 -46.70 2.63
C ALA A 313 -26.32 -47.99 3.11
N GLY A 314 -27.65 -47.97 3.10
CA GLY A 314 -28.48 -49.13 3.38
C GLY A 314 -28.79 -49.92 2.12
N ALA A 315 -28.34 -51.18 2.13
CA ALA A 315 -28.99 -52.37 1.57
C ALA A 315 -29.13 -52.58 0.05
N ALA A 316 -28.30 -53.51 -0.45
CA ALA A 316 -28.55 -54.53 -1.49
C ALA A 316 -27.31 -55.47 -1.44
N GLU A 317 -27.30 -56.81 -1.43
CA GLU A 317 -28.25 -57.89 -1.74
C GLU A 317 -27.51 -59.24 -1.41
N ALA A 318 -28.24 -60.37 -1.40
CA ALA A 318 -27.80 -61.79 -1.41
C ALA A 318 -27.36 -62.43 -0.07
N GLY A 319 -27.84 -63.60 0.36
CA GLY A 319 -28.77 -64.57 -0.23
C GLY A 319 -29.11 -65.65 0.81
N ASP A 320 -30.27 -66.26 0.63
CA ASP A 320 -30.87 -67.33 1.45
C ASP A 320 -30.27 -68.70 1.10
N PRO A 321 -29.87 -69.53 2.08
CA PRO A 321 -29.68 -70.96 1.85
C PRO A 321 -30.52 -71.80 2.82
N ALA A 322 -31.75 -72.13 2.41
CA ALA A 322 -32.47 -73.28 2.93
C ALA A 322 -32.41 -74.43 1.92
N GLN A 323 -31.33 -75.25 1.92
CA GLN A 323 -31.43 -76.63 1.43
C GLN A 323 -30.20 -77.51 1.71
N ARG A 324 -30.48 -78.71 2.25
CA ARG A 324 -29.64 -79.92 2.38
C ARG A 324 -28.71 -80.00 3.60
N ASP A 325 -29.20 -80.68 4.63
CA ASP A 325 -28.62 -82.00 4.92
C ASP A 325 -29.61 -82.88 5.68
N ALA A 326 -29.97 -84.00 5.03
CA ALA A 326 -30.75 -85.09 5.59
C ALA A 326 -29.87 -86.35 5.52
N GLY A 327 -29.68 -86.98 6.68
CA GLY A 327 -29.48 -88.42 6.78
C GLY A 327 -28.05 -88.95 6.80
N SER A 328 -27.59 -89.36 7.98
CA SER A 328 -27.05 -90.71 8.19
C SER A 328 -26.87 -91.00 9.68
N GLU A 329 -27.78 -91.79 10.26
CA GLU A 329 -27.53 -92.58 11.48
C GLU A 329 -26.70 -93.83 11.14
N PRO A 330 -25.84 -94.31 12.05
CA PRO A 330 -25.13 -95.57 11.90
C PRO A 330 -25.95 -96.77 12.41
N VAL A 331 -26.01 -97.82 11.58
CA VAL A 331 -26.45 -99.18 11.95
C VAL A 331 -25.31 -99.89 12.68
N GLY A 332 -25.60 -100.51 13.83
CA GLY A 332 -24.72 -101.52 14.43
C GLY A 332 -25.04 -101.93 15.87
N ALA A 333 -26.09 -102.76 16.05
CA ALA A 333 -26.23 -103.89 17.01
C ALA A 333 -27.70 -104.12 17.38
#